data_AF-A0AA87W4A1-F1
#
_entry.id   AF-A0AA87W4A1-F1
#
_cell.length_a   1.000
_cell.length_b   1.000
_cell.length_c   1.000
_cell.angle_alpha   90.00
_cell.angle_beta   90.00
_cell.angle_gamma   90.00
#
_symmetry.space_group_name_H-M   'P 1'
#
loop_
_entity.id
_entity.type
_entity.pdbx_description
1 polymer ?
#
loop_
_entity_poly.entity_id
_entity_poly.type
_entity_poly.pdbx_seq_one_letter_code
_entity_poly.pdbx_strand_id
1 'polypeptide(L)'
;MSLKYALSWVAVVLALYVPAAIYSTRSFEDPSPAGKVAVILLRPYEPLGGSAYRANLLPGEKALLPQQSDLVVYEEESPLRRVSEFLRISKGGGNFAIWSDQGIVFSSRDNSDPNRNGRKYWVVVRQGEPETVADNLVNSY
;
A
#
# COMPACT_ATOMS: atom_id res chain seq x y z
N MET A 1 40.13 2.80 34.43
CA MET A 1 38.71 2.56 34.10
C MET A 1 38.53 1.05 33.93
N SER A 2 37.89 0.40 34.89
CA SER A 2 37.96 -1.07 35.06
C SER A 2 37.15 -1.83 33.99
N LEU A 3 37.78 -2.82 33.36
CA LEU A 3 37.24 -3.71 32.31
C LEU A 3 35.87 -4.33 32.65
N LYS A 4 35.53 -4.41 33.95
CA LYS A 4 34.26 -4.92 34.47
C LYS A 4 33.06 -4.00 34.11
N TYR A 5 33.27 -2.69 34.03
CA TYR A 5 32.20 -1.76 33.68
C TYR A 5 31.91 -1.75 32.18
N ALA A 6 32.93 -1.94 31.34
CA ALA A 6 32.77 -2.00 29.89
C ALA A 6 31.88 -3.20 29.48
N LEU A 7 32.09 -4.36 30.10
CA LEU A 7 31.29 -5.56 29.84
C LEU A 7 29.82 -5.38 30.27
N SER A 8 29.59 -4.67 31.38
CA SER A 8 28.26 -4.40 31.91
C SER A 8 27.45 -3.46 31.01
N TRP A 9 28.08 -2.43 30.45
CA TRP A 9 27.43 -1.53 29.48
C TRP A 9 27.07 -2.22 28.17
N VAL A 10 27.90 -3.14 27.67
CA VAL A 10 27.59 -3.93 26.47
C VAL A 10 26.34 -4.79 26.69
N ALA A 11 26.21 -5.44 27.85
CA ALA A 11 25.04 -6.24 28.17
C ALA A 11 23.75 -5.41 28.22
N VAL A 12 23.81 -4.19 28.79
CA VAL A 12 22.66 -3.27 28.83
C VAL A 12 22.25 -2.80 27.43
N VAL A 13 23.23 -2.43 26.59
CA VAL A 13 22.96 -2.03 25.20
C VAL A 13 22.31 -3.16 24.42
N LEU A 14 22.82 -4.39 24.55
CA LEU A 14 22.24 -5.56 23.88
C LEU A 14 20.82 -5.87 24.39
N ALA A 15 20.59 -5.78 25.71
CA ALA A 15 19.28 -6.01 26.32
C ALA A 15 18.21 -4.98 25.90
N LEU A 16 18.62 -3.77 25.50
CA LEU A 16 17.72 -2.76 24.94
C LEU A 16 17.56 -2.89 23.42
N TYR A 17 18.64 -3.20 22.71
CA TYR A 17 18.64 -3.31 21.25
C TYR A 17 17.79 -4.49 20.75
N VAL A 18 17.91 -5.67 21.36
CA VAL A 18 17.22 -6.88 20.88
C VAL A 18 15.68 -6.74 20.94
N PRO A 19 15.06 -6.28 22.05
CA PRO A 19 13.62 -6.03 22.09
C PRO A 19 13.16 -4.94 21.10
N ALA A 20 13.96 -3.87 20.94
CA ALA A 20 13.65 -2.81 19.97
C ALA A 20 13.68 -3.34 18.53
N ALA A 21 14.65 -4.20 18.20
CA ALA A 21 14.73 -4.87 16.89
C ALA A 21 13.57 -5.86 16.67
N ILE A 22 13.17 -6.63 17.70
CA ILE A 22 12.00 -7.53 17.62
C ILE A 22 10.71 -6.73 17.44
N TYR A 23 10.56 -5.60 18.13
CA TYR A 23 9.41 -4.72 17.97
C TYR A 23 9.36 -4.11 16.56
N SER A 24 10.52 -3.72 16.03
CA SER A 24 10.65 -3.17 14.67
C SER A 24 10.33 -4.21 13.59
N THR A 25 10.76 -5.46 13.76
CA THR A 25 10.51 -6.54 12.77
C THR A 25 9.06 -7.01 12.77
N ARG A 26 8.38 -7.02 13.92
CA ARG A 26 6.93 -7.31 13.97
C ARG A 26 6.07 -6.24 13.30
N SER A 27 6.57 -5.02 13.18
CA SER A 27 5.87 -3.91 12.52
C SER A 27 6.21 -3.78 11.04
N PHE A 28 7.06 -4.67 10.51
CA PHE A 28 7.45 -4.66 9.10
C PHE A 28 6.41 -5.43 8.29
N GLU A 29 5.43 -4.70 7.74
CA GLU A 29 4.67 -5.19 6.58
C GLU A 29 5.67 -5.28 5.41
N ASP A 30 5.79 -6.45 4.77
CA ASP A 30 6.67 -6.64 3.62
C ASP A 30 6.31 -5.61 2.53
N PRO A 31 7.18 -4.61 2.27
CA PRO A 31 6.85 -3.51 1.37
C PRO A 31 7.03 -3.92 -0.10
N SER A 32 7.54 -5.13 -0.39
CA SER A 32 7.64 -5.59 -1.76
C SER A 32 6.23 -5.72 -2.34
N PRO A 33 5.89 -4.98 -3.42
CA PRO A 33 4.60 -5.14 -4.06
C PRO A 33 4.49 -6.58 -4.57
N ALA A 34 3.68 -7.38 -3.89
CA ALA A 34 3.35 -8.73 -4.32
C ALA A 34 2.49 -8.65 -5.59
N GLY A 35 3.14 -8.49 -6.75
CA GLY A 35 2.45 -8.39 -8.03
C GLY A 35 3.22 -7.66 -9.12
N LYS A 36 2.63 -7.64 -10.31
CA LYS A 36 3.12 -6.88 -11.45
C LYS A 36 2.54 -5.46 -11.35
N VAL A 37 3.39 -4.44 -11.43
CA VAL A 37 2.95 -3.04 -11.53
C VAL A 37 2.05 -2.91 -12.76
N ALA A 38 0.82 -2.47 -12.54
CA ALA A 38 -0.19 -2.31 -13.58
C ALA A 38 0.00 -0.96 -14.27
N VAL A 39 -0.01 0.13 -13.49
CA VAL A 39 -0.04 1.52 -13.98
C VAL A 39 0.58 2.46 -12.95
N ILE A 40 1.36 3.44 -13.41
CA ILE A 40 1.81 4.56 -12.57
C ILE A 40 0.74 5.66 -12.61
N LEU A 41 0.33 6.17 -11.47
CA LEU A 41 -0.63 7.28 -11.42
C LEU A 41 0.12 8.59 -11.66
N LEU A 42 -0.31 9.34 -12.68
CA LEU A 42 0.32 10.59 -13.07
C LEU A 42 -0.44 11.79 -12.51
N ARG A 43 0.33 12.77 -12.05
CA ARG A 43 -0.18 14.11 -11.68
C ARG A 43 -0.55 14.90 -12.95
N PRO A 44 -1.45 15.90 -12.84
CA PRO A 44 -2.17 16.29 -11.64
C PRO A 44 -3.35 15.37 -11.32
N TYR A 45 -3.60 15.16 -10.04
CA TYR A 45 -4.79 14.50 -9.50
C TYR A 45 -5.87 15.54 -9.23
N GLU A 46 -7.11 15.20 -9.58
CA GLU A 46 -8.24 16.11 -9.42
C GLU A 46 -8.77 16.08 -7.97
N PRO A 47 -8.84 17.22 -7.29
CA PRO A 47 -9.38 17.26 -5.93
C PRO A 47 -10.90 17.04 -5.95
N LEU A 48 -11.39 16.10 -5.13
CA LEU A 48 -12.82 15.82 -4.97
C LEU A 48 -13.40 16.35 -3.64
N GLY A 49 -12.56 16.98 -2.82
CA GLY A 49 -12.94 17.55 -1.52
C GLY A 49 -12.38 16.77 -0.32
N GLY A 50 -12.15 17.48 0.79
CA GLY A 50 -11.40 16.94 1.92
C GLY A 50 -9.99 16.52 1.49
N SER A 51 -9.59 15.32 1.88
CA SER A 51 -8.32 14.70 1.48
C SER A 51 -8.44 13.77 0.26
N ALA A 52 -9.56 13.78 -0.46
CA ALA A 52 -9.81 12.87 -1.59
C ALA A 52 -9.37 13.46 -2.93
N TYR A 53 -8.68 12.65 -3.71
CA TYR A 53 -8.16 12.98 -5.04
C TYR A 53 -8.46 11.85 -6.03
N ARG A 54 -8.83 12.23 -7.26
CA ARG A 54 -9.05 11.32 -8.37
C ARG A 54 -7.82 11.24 -9.27
N ALA A 55 -7.42 10.02 -9.59
CA ALA A 55 -6.38 9.77 -10.58
C ALA A 55 -6.92 9.96 -12.00
N ASN A 56 -6.20 10.73 -12.81
CA ASN A 56 -6.49 10.88 -14.23
C ASN A 56 -5.80 9.75 -14.98
N LEU A 57 -6.56 8.71 -15.33
CA LEU A 57 -6.09 7.60 -16.15
C LEU A 57 -6.37 7.89 -17.61
N LEU A 58 -5.39 7.67 -18.47
CA LEU A 58 -5.62 7.73 -19.90
C LEU A 58 -6.59 6.60 -20.32
N PRO A 59 -7.42 6.78 -21.36
CA PRO A 59 -8.37 5.75 -21.80
C PRO A 59 -7.72 4.37 -22.04
N GLY A 60 -6.50 4.35 -22.58
CA GLY A 60 -5.72 3.13 -22.78
C GLY A 60 -5.27 2.47 -21.47
N GLU A 61 -4.92 3.25 -20.44
CA GLU A 61 -4.54 2.73 -19.12
C GLU A 61 -5.74 2.19 -18.35
N LYS A 62 -6.90 2.84 -18.48
CA LYS A 62 -8.16 2.34 -17.91
C LYS A 62 -8.52 0.95 -18.45
N ALA A 63 -8.22 0.67 -19.71
CA ALA A 63 -8.42 -0.64 -20.33
C ALA A 63 -7.40 -1.70 -19.88
N LEU A 64 -6.24 -1.28 -19.36
CA LEU A 64 -5.20 -2.15 -18.82
C LEU A 64 -5.41 -2.48 -17.33
N LEU A 65 -6.36 -1.82 -16.66
CA LEU A 65 -6.73 -2.18 -15.31
C LEU A 65 -7.46 -3.53 -15.32
N PRO A 66 -6.92 -4.58 -14.68
CA PRO A 66 -7.63 -5.85 -14.52
C PRO A 66 -8.86 -5.67 -13.64
N GLN A 67 -9.59 -6.77 -13.45
CA GLN A 67 -10.78 -6.82 -12.60
C GLN A 67 -10.52 -6.08 -11.27
N GLN A 68 -11.41 -5.15 -10.92
CA GLN A 68 -11.20 -4.15 -9.87
C GLN A 68 -10.90 -4.74 -8.49
N SER A 69 -11.23 -6.03 -8.27
CA SER A 69 -11.02 -6.78 -7.04
C SER A 69 -9.54 -6.86 -6.63
N ASP A 70 -8.64 -6.98 -7.61
CA ASP A 70 -7.25 -7.39 -7.35
C ASP A 70 -6.27 -6.22 -7.33
N LEU A 71 -6.78 -5.00 -7.50
CA LEU A 71 -5.93 -3.81 -7.57
C LEU A 71 -5.55 -3.29 -6.18
N VAL A 72 -4.30 -2.87 -6.02
CA VAL A 72 -3.85 -2.17 -4.81
C VAL A 72 -3.14 -0.90 -5.23
N VAL A 73 -3.56 0.23 -4.67
CA VAL A 73 -2.86 1.50 -4.83
C VAL A 73 -1.77 1.59 -3.78
N TYR A 74 -0.57 1.94 -4.22
CA TYR A 74 0.58 2.19 -3.38
C TYR A 74 0.89 3.68 -3.37
N GLU A 75 1.31 4.16 -2.21
CA GLU A 75 2.00 5.42 -2.01
C GLU A 75 3.44 5.08 -1.66
N GLU A 76 4.35 5.34 -2.60
CA GLU A 76 5.72 4.81 -2.55
C GLU A 76 5.67 3.29 -2.29
N GLU A 77 6.41 2.78 -1.32
CA GLU A 77 6.47 1.34 -1.02
C GLU A 77 5.30 0.84 -0.17
N SER A 78 4.38 1.74 0.22
CA SER A 78 3.34 1.46 1.20
C SER A 78 1.97 1.29 0.55
N PRO A 79 1.25 0.17 0.78
CA PRO A 79 -0.10 0.01 0.27
C PRO A 79 -1.07 0.98 0.97
N LEU A 80 -1.97 1.56 0.17
CA LEU A 80 -3.14 2.27 0.68
C LEU A 80 -4.22 1.25 1.03
N ARG A 81 -5.11 1.62 1.94
CA ARG A 81 -6.21 0.77 2.40
C ARG A 81 -7.40 0.87 1.46
N ARG A 82 -7.87 -0.27 0.95
CA ARG A 82 -9.11 -0.32 0.17
C ARG A 82 -10.32 -0.03 1.06
N VAL A 83 -11.22 0.83 0.60
CA VAL A 83 -12.51 1.14 1.22
C VAL A 83 -13.61 1.18 0.16
N SER A 84 -14.87 1.06 0.58
CA SER A 84 -16.05 1.17 -0.28
C SER A 84 -16.66 2.57 -0.29
N GLU A 85 -16.46 3.34 0.77
CA GLU A 85 -17.14 4.62 1.01
C GLU A 85 -16.25 5.83 0.72
N PHE A 86 -16.76 6.76 -0.09
CA PHE A 86 -16.08 8.03 -0.38
C PHE A 86 -15.75 8.84 0.88
N LEU A 87 -16.65 8.85 1.87
CA LEU A 87 -16.47 9.60 3.12
C LEU A 87 -15.22 9.14 3.89
N ARG A 88 -14.83 7.87 3.79
CA ARG A 88 -13.60 7.38 4.41
C ARG A 88 -12.34 7.89 3.70
N ILE A 89 -12.42 8.08 2.38
CA ILE A 89 -11.33 8.64 1.58
C ILE A 89 -11.19 10.13 1.86
N SER A 90 -12.30 10.88 1.90
CA SER A 90 -12.28 12.32 2.14
C SER A 90 -11.81 12.70 3.54
N LYS A 91 -11.98 11.81 4.53
CA LYS A 91 -11.36 11.92 5.86
C LYS A 91 -9.84 11.71 5.84
N GLY A 92 -9.28 11.13 4.78
CA GLY A 92 -7.85 10.91 4.62
C GLY A 92 -7.36 9.59 5.21
N GLY A 93 -6.08 9.53 5.58
CA GLY A 93 -5.45 8.39 6.26
C GLY A 93 -5.01 7.25 5.34
N GLY A 94 -4.76 7.54 4.06
CA GLY A 94 -4.23 6.55 3.12
C GLY A 94 -5.27 5.54 2.67
N ASN A 95 -6.46 6.00 2.29
CA ASN A 95 -7.54 5.13 1.81
C ASN A 95 -7.69 5.27 0.29
N PHE A 96 -8.16 4.22 -0.39
CA PHE A 96 -8.51 4.27 -1.81
C PHE A 96 -9.77 3.45 -2.12
N ALA A 97 -10.43 3.81 -3.21
CA ALA A 97 -11.50 3.03 -3.82
C ALA A 97 -11.39 3.10 -5.35
N ILE A 98 -12.03 2.14 -6.02
CA ILE A 98 -12.13 2.11 -7.46
C ILE A 98 -13.61 2.01 -7.81
N TRP A 99 -14.11 2.97 -8.58
CA TRP A 99 -15.47 2.99 -9.10
C TRP A 99 -15.46 2.99 -10.63
N SER A 100 -16.49 2.41 -11.25
CA SER A 100 -16.57 2.24 -12.72
C SER A 100 -16.64 3.58 -13.46
N ASP A 101 -17.35 4.54 -12.89
CA ASP A 101 -17.59 5.89 -13.39
C ASP A 101 -16.49 6.88 -12.98
N GLN A 102 -16.01 6.81 -11.74
CA GLN A 102 -15.01 7.77 -11.22
C GLN A 102 -13.55 7.30 -11.34
N GLY A 103 -13.31 6.04 -11.67
CA GLY A 103 -11.96 5.48 -11.72
C GLY A 103 -11.36 5.30 -10.32
N ILE A 104 -10.06 5.59 -10.18
CA ILE A 104 -9.34 5.43 -8.91
C ILE A 104 -9.41 6.73 -8.12
N VAL A 105 -9.92 6.63 -6.90
CA VAL A 105 -9.99 7.74 -5.95
C VAL A 105 -9.24 7.35 -4.69
N PHE A 106 -8.39 8.24 -4.19
CA PHE A 106 -7.52 7.95 -3.05
C PHE A 106 -7.24 9.18 -2.20
N SER A 107 -6.65 8.95 -1.04
CA SER A 107 -6.08 9.98 -0.18
C SER A 107 -4.66 9.61 0.19
N SER A 108 -3.79 10.60 0.37
CA SER A 108 -2.45 10.38 0.88
C SER A 108 -2.49 9.87 2.33
N ARG A 109 -1.46 9.13 2.77
CA ARG A 109 -1.40 8.58 4.13
C ARG A 109 -1.40 9.63 5.24
N ASP A 110 -0.71 10.75 5.03
CA ASP A 110 -0.57 11.85 6.00
C ASP A 110 -1.47 13.05 5.69
N ASN A 111 -2.45 12.89 4.79
CA ASN A 111 -3.39 13.92 4.33
C ASN A 111 -2.75 15.12 3.61
N SER A 112 -1.48 15.01 3.21
CA SER A 112 -0.84 16.00 2.36
C SER A 112 -1.42 16.01 0.94
N ASP A 113 -1.33 17.15 0.25
CA ASP A 113 -1.76 17.23 -1.15
C ASP A 113 -0.85 16.34 -2.04
N PRO A 114 -1.37 15.28 -2.68
CA PRO A 114 -0.59 14.37 -3.51
C PRO A 114 -0.05 15.03 -4.78
N ASN A 115 -0.57 16.20 -5.17
CA ASN A 115 0.02 17.00 -6.24
C ASN A 115 1.32 17.69 -5.82
N ARG A 116 1.50 17.95 -4.51
CA ARG A 116 2.57 18.80 -3.96
C ARG A 116 3.52 18.07 -3.04
N ASN A 117 3.15 16.90 -2.51
CA ASN A 117 3.95 16.15 -1.53
C ASN A 117 5.16 15.41 -2.13
N GLY A 118 5.29 15.37 -3.46
CA GLY A 118 6.42 14.76 -4.17
C GLY A 118 6.43 13.23 -4.17
N ARG A 119 5.42 12.58 -3.59
CA ARG A 119 5.32 11.11 -3.52
C ARG A 119 4.86 10.54 -4.85
N LYS A 120 5.28 9.30 -5.09
CA LYS A 120 4.88 8.52 -6.27
C LYS A 120 3.74 7.60 -5.90
N TYR A 121 2.76 7.50 -6.79
CA TYR A 121 1.60 6.63 -6.61
C TYR A 121 1.51 5.66 -7.77
N TRP A 122 1.23 4.39 -7.50
CA TRP A 122 1.11 3.37 -8.54
C TRP A 122 0.13 2.28 -8.15
N VAL A 123 -0.35 1.56 -9.15
CA VAL A 123 -1.31 0.48 -9.01
C VAL A 123 -0.61 -0.82 -9.30
N VAL A 124 -0.79 -1.80 -8.43
CA VAL A 124 -0.30 -3.17 -8.60
C VAL A 124 -1.49 -4.10 -8.75
N VAL A 125 -1.37 -5.05 -9.67
CA VAL A 125 -2.28 -6.21 -9.70
C VAL A 125 -1.77 -7.19 -8.67
N ARG A 126 -2.50 -7.36 -7.58
CA ARG A 126 -2.27 -8.48 -6.67
C ARG A 126 -2.55 -9.73 -7.50
N GLN A 127 -1.52 -10.52 -7.78
CA GLN A 127 -1.80 -11.84 -8.32
C GLN A 127 -2.59 -12.55 -7.23
N GLY A 128 -3.86 -12.88 -7.52
CA GLY A 128 -4.53 -13.91 -6.77
C GLY A 128 -3.57 -15.08 -6.73
N GLU A 129 -3.33 -15.61 -5.53
CA GLU A 129 -2.76 -16.95 -5.39
C GLU A 129 -3.47 -17.82 -6.44
N PRO A 130 -2.75 -18.55 -7.32
CA PRO A 130 -3.42 -19.34 -8.34
C PRO A 130 -4.39 -20.25 -7.60
N GLU A 131 -5.69 -19.93 -7.67
CA GLU A 131 -6.75 -20.77 -7.15
C GLU A 131 -6.44 -22.15 -7.68
N THR A 132 -6.34 -23.08 -6.74
CA THR A 132 -6.02 -24.48 -6.87
C THR A 132 -6.78 -25.09 -8.05
N VAL A 133 -6.23 -24.99 -9.27
CA VAL A 133 -6.72 -25.72 -10.45
C VAL A 133 -6.59 -27.22 -10.24
N ALA A 134 -5.84 -27.64 -9.21
CA ALA A 134 -5.72 -29.03 -8.79
C ALA A 134 -6.94 -29.59 -8.03
N ASP A 135 -7.79 -28.76 -7.38
CA ASP A 135 -8.88 -29.29 -6.55
C ASP A 135 -10.21 -29.48 -7.31
N ASN A 136 -10.41 -28.79 -8.43
CA ASN A 136 -11.64 -28.90 -9.22
C ASN A 136 -11.64 -30.05 -10.25
N LEU A 137 -10.57 -30.83 -10.35
CA LEU A 137 -10.54 -32.05 -11.18
C LEU A 137 -10.79 -33.35 -10.39
N VAL A 138 -10.93 -33.29 -9.06
CA VAL A 138 -11.11 -34.49 -8.22
C VAL A 138 -12.60 -34.77 -7.88
N ASN A 139 -13.51 -33.80 -8.07
CA ASN A 139 -14.94 -33.98 -7.79
C ASN A 139 -15.82 -34.21 -9.03
N SER A 140 -15.24 -34.69 -10.14
CA SER A 140 -15.96 -34.97 -11.40
C SER A 140 -16.07 -36.47 -11.75
N TYR A 141 -16.01 -37.38 -10.76
CA TYR A 141 -16.31 -38.80 -10.96
C TYR A 141 -17.28 -39.35 -9.93
#